data_AF-A0A1J5J937-F1
#
_entry.id   AF-A0A1J5J937-F1
#
_cell.length_a   1.000
_cell.length_b   1.000
_cell.length_c   1.000
_cell.angle_alpha   90.00
_cell.angle_beta   90.00
_cell.angle_gamma   90.00
#
_symmetry.space_group_name_H-M   'P 1'
#
loop_
_entity.id
_entity.type
_entity.pdbx_description
1 polymer ?
#
loop_
_entity_poly.entity_id
_entity_poly.type
_entity_poly.pdbx_seq_one_letter_code
_entity_poly.pdbx_strand_id
1 'polypeptide(L)'
;MGEIAEFERRITAALERIGSGINRLTDPAAGVAAAASDELAQARTALAEEKTANAQLIERFRAIKAREAQAVSELQARIETLTRQLDEQGQDLRRMRKAAIQLREALRAMRAAQVAGLPDPHLINKAMLAELEALRETRLGETTEMDAILAELTPLLQEVGQDA
;
A
#
# COMPACT_ATOMS: atom_id res chain seq x y z
N MET A 1 -57.00 42.00 14.91
CA MET A 1 -55.92 42.56 15.76
C MET A 1 -54.51 42.19 15.31
N GLY A 2 -54.27 41.08 14.59
CA GLY A 2 -52.93 40.74 14.06
C GLY A 2 -52.48 41.58 12.85
N GLU A 3 -53.40 41.94 11.97
CA GLU A 3 -53.09 42.69 10.73
C GLU A 3 -52.55 44.10 11.00
N ILE A 4 -53.07 44.79 12.01
CA ILE A 4 -52.59 46.13 12.39
C ILE A 4 -51.13 46.07 12.87
N ALA A 5 -50.77 45.07 13.69
CA ALA A 5 -49.39 44.87 14.15
C ALA A 5 -48.44 44.41 13.02
N GLU A 6 -48.96 43.81 11.95
CA GLU A 6 -48.20 43.51 10.74
C GLU A 6 -48.00 44.77 9.88
N PHE A 7 -49.03 45.59 9.73
CA PHE A 7 -48.93 46.88 9.04
C PHE A 7 -48.00 47.84 9.74
N GLU A 8 -48.05 47.94 11.08
CA GLU A 8 -47.09 48.72 11.86
C GLU A 8 -45.67 48.22 11.62
N ARG A 9 -45.41 46.91 11.71
CA ARG A 9 -44.07 46.34 11.41
C ARG A 9 -43.61 46.67 9.99
N ARG A 10 -44.48 46.61 8.99
CA ARG A 10 -44.14 46.95 7.60
C ARG A 10 -43.91 48.45 7.40
N ILE A 11 -44.70 49.29 8.05
CA ILE A 11 -44.56 50.76 7.98
C ILE A 11 -43.26 51.19 8.66
N THR A 12 -42.94 50.67 9.84
CA THR A 12 -41.68 50.99 10.53
C THR A 12 -40.48 50.56 9.69
N ALA A 13 -40.51 49.33 9.13
CA ALA A 13 -39.46 48.86 8.23
C ALA A 13 -39.35 49.69 6.93
N ALA A 14 -40.49 50.19 6.40
CA ALA A 14 -40.50 51.06 5.23
C ALA A 14 -39.94 52.45 5.56
N LEU A 15 -40.30 53.04 6.70
CA LEU A 15 -39.79 54.34 7.16
C LEU A 15 -38.29 54.29 7.43
N GLU A 16 -37.77 53.22 8.06
CA GLU A 16 -36.33 53.02 8.23
C GLU A 16 -35.59 52.90 6.89
N ARG A 17 -36.16 52.15 5.94
CA ARG A 17 -35.59 52.01 4.59
C ARG A 17 -35.55 53.35 3.85
N ILE A 18 -36.60 54.18 3.95
CA ILE A 18 -36.65 55.53 3.40
C ILE A 18 -35.61 56.44 4.07
N GLY A 19 -35.52 56.42 5.41
CA GLY A 19 -34.51 57.18 6.15
C GLY A 19 -33.09 56.83 5.71
N SER A 20 -32.79 55.54 5.53
CA SER A 20 -31.49 55.10 5.01
C SER A 20 -31.23 55.50 3.55
N GLY A 21 -32.29 55.58 2.73
CA GLY A 21 -32.22 56.01 1.33
C GLY A 21 -31.97 57.50 1.19
N ILE A 22 -32.61 58.31 2.04
CA ILE A 22 -32.38 59.77 2.10
C ILE A 22 -30.95 60.05 2.59
N ASN A 23 -30.47 59.32 3.60
CA ASN A 23 -29.11 59.51 4.10
C ASN A 23 -28.06 59.23 3.02
N ARG A 24 -28.27 58.21 2.17
CA ARG A 24 -27.40 57.92 1.01
C ARG A 24 -27.47 58.99 -0.08
N LEU A 25 -28.61 59.64 -0.26
CA LEU A 25 -28.77 60.71 -1.25
C LEU A 25 -28.15 62.03 -0.76
N THR A 26 -28.14 62.23 0.57
CA THR A 26 -27.63 63.44 1.22
C THR A 26 -26.12 63.36 1.46
N ASP A 27 -25.59 62.16 1.71
CA ASP A 27 -24.16 61.88 1.83
C ASP A 27 -23.79 60.62 1.04
N PRO A 28 -23.59 60.73 -0.29
CA PRO A 28 -23.25 59.59 -1.13
C PRO A 28 -21.89 58.98 -0.78
N ALA A 29 -20.98 59.75 -0.17
CA ALA A 29 -19.68 59.25 0.28
C ALA A 29 -19.83 58.29 1.48
N ALA A 30 -20.73 58.60 2.43
CA ALA A 30 -21.05 57.70 3.54
C ALA A 30 -21.72 56.40 3.08
N GLY A 31 -22.58 56.45 2.06
CA GLY A 31 -23.20 55.28 1.45
C GLY A 31 -22.22 54.33 0.76
N VAL A 32 -21.24 54.90 0.03
CA VAL A 32 -20.18 54.13 -0.64
C VAL A 32 -19.18 53.56 0.37
N ALA A 33 -18.84 54.31 1.43
CA ALA A 33 -17.98 53.82 2.51
C ALA A 33 -18.60 52.66 3.30
N ALA A 34 -19.90 52.71 3.57
CA ALA A 34 -20.63 51.61 4.21
C ALA A 34 -20.66 50.35 3.32
N ALA A 35 -20.95 50.50 2.02
CA ALA A 35 -20.94 49.38 1.07
C ALA A 35 -19.55 48.74 0.92
N ALA A 36 -18.49 49.55 0.83
CA ALA A 36 -17.11 49.07 0.79
C ALA A 36 -16.69 48.35 2.09
N SER A 37 -17.19 48.81 3.25
CA SER A 37 -16.97 48.13 4.53
C SER A 37 -17.65 46.76 4.59
N ASP A 38 -18.88 46.64 4.08
CA ASP A 38 -19.60 45.37 4.01
C ASP A 38 -18.94 44.38 3.03
N GLU A 39 -18.48 44.85 1.87
CA GLU A 39 -17.71 44.03 0.92
C GLU A 39 -16.39 43.54 1.51
N LEU A 40 -15.66 44.41 2.24
CA LEU A 40 -14.44 44.03 2.95
C LEU A 40 -14.71 43.00 4.06
N ALA A 41 -15.82 43.13 4.78
CA ALA A 41 -16.23 42.16 5.79
C ALA A 41 -16.54 40.80 5.15
N GLN A 42 -17.32 40.77 4.06
CA GLN A 42 -17.64 39.54 3.32
C GLN A 42 -16.39 38.88 2.74
N ALA A 43 -15.48 39.65 2.13
CA ALA A 43 -14.22 39.16 1.60
C ALA A 43 -13.32 38.56 2.70
N ARG A 44 -13.30 39.15 3.90
CA ARG A 44 -12.56 38.60 5.04
C ARG A 44 -13.15 37.28 5.53
N THR A 45 -14.48 37.16 5.57
CA THR A 45 -15.16 35.93 5.95
C THR A 45 -14.88 34.81 4.94
N ALA A 46 -15.04 35.10 3.64
CA ALA A 46 -14.72 34.15 2.57
C ALA A 46 -13.23 33.72 2.60
N LEU A 47 -12.31 34.67 2.84
CA LEU A 47 -10.89 34.34 2.99
C LEU A 47 -10.61 33.45 4.21
N ALA A 48 -11.34 33.65 5.31
CA ALA A 48 -11.22 32.80 6.49
C ALA A 48 -11.75 31.38 6.22
N GLU A 49 -12.87 31.24 5.52
CA GLU A 49 -13.43 29.96 5.08
C GLU A 49 -12.50 29.23 4.10
N GLU A 50 -11.94 29.92 3.13
CA GLU A 50 -10.96 29.33 2.20
C GLU A 50 -9.69 28.87 2.93
N LYS A 51 -9.22 29.64 3.92
CA LYS A 51 -8.06 29.24 4.73
C LYS A 51 -8.33 27.99 5.56
N THR A 52 -9.53 27.86 6.14
CA THR A 52 -9.89 26.65 6.91
C THR A 52 -10.06 25.44 5.99
N ALA A 53 -10.70 25.61 4.83
CA ALA A 53 -10.80 24.56 3.81
C ALA A 53 -9.42 24.12 3.31
N ASN A 54 -8.52 25.06 3.05
CA ASN A 54 -7.15 24.77 2.64
C ASN A 54 -6.37 24.00 3.72
N ALA A 55 -6.49 24.41 4.99
CA ALA A 55 -5.87 23.69 6.11
C ALA A 55 -6.36 22.23 6.20
N GLN A 56 -7.67 22.00 6.07
CA GLN A 56 -8.26 20.65 6.06
C GLN A 56 -7.77 19.83 4.85
N LEU A 57 -7.65 20.43 3.67
CA LEU A 57 -7.11 19.75 2.49
C LEU A 57 -5.64 19.38 2.66
N ILE A 58 -4.83 20.26 3.26
CA ILE A 58 -3.43 19.97 3.56
C ILE A 58 -3.31 18.80 4.54
N GLU A 59 -4.14 18.77 5.60
CA GLU A 59 -4.16 17.65 6.55
C GLU A 59 -4.57 16.34 5.88
N ARG A 60 -5.64 16.35 5.09
CA ARG A 60 -6.08 15.17 4.31
C ARG A 60 -4.99 14.71 3.35
N PHE A 61 -4.35 15.64 2.65
CA PHE A 61 -3.27 15.34 1.72
C PHE A 61 -2.06 14.73 2.44
N ARG A 62 -1.68 15.25 3.62
CA ARG A 62 -0.63 14.67 4.45
C ARG A 62 -0.99 13.26 4.91
N ALA A 63 -2.24 13.04 5.34
CA ALA A 63 -2.71 11.72 5.75
C ALA A 63 -2.68 10.72 4.59
N ILE A 64 -3.11 11.13 3.39
CA ILE A 64 -3.04 10.31 2.18
C ILE A 64 -1.59 9.99 1.84
N LYS A 65 -0.70 10.99 1.81
CA LYS A 65 0.73 10.78 1.55
C LYS A 65 1.39 9.84 2.55
N ALA A 66 1.04 9.93 3.83
CA ALA A 66 1.55 9.04 4.85
C ALA A 66 1.10 7.58 4.59
N ARG A 67 -0.17 7.38 4.26
CA ARG A 67 -0.71 6.06 3.89
C ARG A 67 -0.08 5.50 2.63
N GLU A 68 0.10 6.33 1.60
CA GLU A 68 0.76 5.94 0.35
C GLU A 68 2.22 5.56 0.60
N ALA A 69 2.96 6.35 1.38
CA ALA A 69 4.35 6.04 1.74
C ALA A 69 4.45 4.71 2.50
N GLN A 70 3.53 4.45 3.43
CA GLN A 70 3.46 3.19 4.14
C GLN A 70 3.14 2.02 3.19
N ALA A 71 2.12 2.15 2.35
CA ALA A 71 1.75 1.11 1.39
C ALA A 71 2.87 0.81 0.39
N VAL A 72 3.59 1.85 -0.09
CA VAL A 72 4.76 1.68 -0.96
C VAL A 72 5.87 0.94 -0.23
N SER A 73 6.14 1.28 1.04
CA SER A 73 7.15 0.58 1.85
C SER A 73 6.80 -0.90 2.06
N GLU A 74 5.54 -1.21 2.35
CA GLU A 74 5.05 -2.58 2.52
C GLU A 74 5.16 -3.39 1.22
N LEU A 75 4.77 -2.79 0.09
CA LEU A 75 4.91 -3.41 -1.23
C LEU A 75 6.37 -3.64 -1.60
N GLN A 76 7.27 -2.69 -1.31
CA GLN A 76 8.70 -2.83 -1.54
C GLN A 76 9.29 -3.97 -0.72
N ALA A 77 8.96 -4.06 0.57
CA ALA A 77 9.37 -5.17 1.42
C ALA A 77 8.87 -6.52 0.89
N ARG A 78 7.61 -6.57 0.40
CA ARG A 78 7.04 -7.79 -0.18
C ARG A 78 7.71 -8.20 -1.49
N ILE A 79 8.04 -7.24 -2.36
CA ILE A 79 8.79 -7.50 -3.60
C ILE A 79 10.18 -8.05 -3.27
N GLU A 80 10.85 -7.50 -2.26
CA GLU A 80 12.16 -7.97 -1.82
C GLU A 80 12.10 -9.42 -1.33
N THR A 81 11.12 -9.74 -0.48
CA THR A 81 10.88 -11.12 -0.02
C THR A 81 10.62 -12.08 -1.19
N LEU A 82 9.72 -11.72 -2.11
CA LEU A 82 9.39 -12.54 -3.28
C LEU A 82 10.60 -12.74 -4.20
N THR A 83 11.46 -11.73 -4.34
CA THR A 83 12.67 -11.82 -5.15
C THR A 83 13.68 -12.78 -4.52
N ARG A 84 13.88 -12.74 -3.19
CA ARG A 84 14.73 -13.71 -2.49
C ARG A 84 14.21 -15.14 -2.64
N GLN A 85 12.90 -15.35 -2.48
CA GLN A 85 12.27 -16.66 -2.68
C GLN A 85 12.48 -17.19 -4.11
N LEU A 86 12.35 -16.33 -5.13
CA LEU A 86 12.60 -16.70 -6.52
C LEU A 86 14.07 -17.08 -6.77
N ASP A 87 15.01 -16.35 -6.17
CA ASP A 87 16.44 -16.65 -6.26
C ASP A 87 16.80 -17.98 -5.60
N GLU A 88 16.23 -18.28 -4.43
CA GLU A 88 16.37 -19.54 -3.71
C GLU A 88 15.82 -20.71 -4.54
N GLN A 89 14.58 -20.60 -5.02
CA GLN A 89 13.99 -21.59 -5.93
C GLN A 89 14.84 -21.79 -7.20
N GLY A 90 15.41 -20.70 -7.72
CA GLY A 90 16.33 -20.75 -8.85
C GLY A 90 17.61 -21.54 -8.54
N GLN A 91 18.13 -21.46 -7.31
CA GLN A 91 19.28 -22.25 -6.86
C GLN A 91 18.92 -23.74 -6.75
N ASP A 92 17.77 -24.07 -6.17
CA ASP A 92 17.34 -25.45 -5.99
C ASP A 92 17.06 -26.14 -7.32
N LEU A 93 16.41 -25.45 -8.26
CA LEU A 93 16.25 -25.95 -9.63
C LEU A 93 17.59 -26.24 -10.32
N ARG A 94 18.63 -25.43 -10.07
CA ARG A 94 19.97 -25.69 -10.61
C ARG A 94 20.61 -26.92 -9.96
N ARG A 95 20.47 -27.09 -8.64
CA ARG A 95 20.94 -28.28 -7.90
C ARG A 95 20.27 -29.54 -8.42
N MET A 96 18.94 -29.55 -8.54
CA MET A 96 18.17 -30.67 -9.09
C MET A 96 18.58 -31.03 -10.52
N ARG A 97 18.75 -30.02 -11.40
CA ARG A 97 19.21 -30.24 -12.77
C ARG A 97 20.60 -30.88 -12.81
N LYS A 98 21.53 -30.41 -11.97
CA LYS A 98 22.88 -30.97 -11.87
C LYS A 98 22.83 -32.44 -11.43
N ALA A 99 22.07 -32.75 -10.37
CA ALA A 99 21.89 -34.11 -9.89
C ALA A 99 21.28 -35.03 -10.97
N ALA A 100 20.27 -34.55 -11.70
CA ALA A 100 19.65 -35.30 -12.79
C ALA A 100 20.62 -35.58 -13.95
N ILE A 101 21.51 -34.64 -14.29
CA ILE A 101 22.56 -34.85 -15.30
C ILE A 101 23.54 -35.92 -14.82
N GLN A 102 24.04 -35.81 -13.58
CA GLN A 102 25.00 -36.76 -13.00
C GLN A 102 24.43 -38.18 -12.95
N LEU A 103 23.18 -38.35 -12.54
CA LEU A 103 22.50 -39.65 -12.54
C LEU A 103 22.34 -40.23 -13.95
N ARG A 104 21.96 -39.40 -14.93
CA ARG A 104 21.87 -39.84 -16.34
C ARG A 104 23.22 -40.28 -16.89
N GLU A 105 24.30 -39.56 -16.56
CA GLU A 105 25.65 -39.93 -16.96
C GLU A 105 26.11 -41.23 -16.31
N ALA A 106 25.86 -41.41 -15.01
CA ALA A 106 26.16 -42.65 -14.31
C ALA A 106 25.42 -43.85 -14.92
N LEU A 107 24.11 -43.70 -15.20
CA LEU A 107 23.31 -44.73 -15.86
C LEU A 107 23.79 -45.04 -17.27
N ARG A 108 24.24 -44.04 -18.04
CA ARG A 108 24.83 -44.25 -19.37
C ARG A 108 26.13 -45.05 -19.28
N ALA A 109 27.02 -44.71 -18.35
CA ALA A 109 28.28 -45.41 -18.14
C ALA A 109 28.05 -46.88 -17.74
N MET A 110 27.13 -47.12 -16.82
CA MET A 110 26.76 -48.48 -16.41
C MET A 110 26.19 -49.31 -17.57
N ARG A 111 25.28 -48.74 -18.38
CA ARG A 111 24.73 -49.42 -19.55
C ARG A 111 25.81 -49.72 -20.59
N ALA A 112 26.71 -48.79 -20.86
CA ALA A 112 27.82 -49.00 -21.80
C ALA A 112 28.72 -50.16 -21.36
N ALA A 113 29.07 -50.22 -20.06
CA ALA A 113 29.85 -51.30 -19.48
C ALA A 113 29.13 -52.66 -19.55
N GLN A 114 27.82 -52.69 -19.29
CA GLN A 114 27.00 -53.90 -19.42
C GLN A 114 26.92 -54.39 -20.88
N VAL A 115 26.69 -53.49 -21.84
CA VAL A 115 26.65 -53.83 -23.27
C VAL A 115 27.99 -54.35 -23.77
N ALA A 116 29.10 -53.79 -23.28
CA ALA A 116 30.45 -54.27 -23.58
C ALA A 116 30.76 -55.65 -22.95
N GLY A 117 29.90 -56.16 -22.07
CA GLY A 117 30.14 -57.41 -21.33
C GLY A 117 31.20 -57.28 -20.23
N LEU A 118 31.61 -56.04 -19.88
CA LEU A 118 32.56 -55.75 -18.82
C LEU A 118 31.85 -54.98 -17.69
N PRO A 119 31.00 -55.63 -16.87
CA PRO A 119 30.40 -54.98 -15.72
C PRO A 119 31.48 -54.60 -14.70
N ASP A 120 31.63 -53.30 -14.44
CA ASP A 120 32.57 -52.76 -13.45
C ASP A 120 31.84 -52.44 -12.13
N PRO A 121 32.15 -53.14 -11.01
CA PRO A 121 31.60 -52.84 -9.69
C PRO A 121 31.86 -51.40 -9.23
N HIS A 122 32.93 -50.75 -9.68
CA HIS A 122 33.21 -49.36 -9.33
C HIS A 122 32.21 -48.38 -9.95
N LEU A 123 31.63 -48.70 -11.12
CA LEU A 123 30.57 -47.89 -11.73
C LEU A 123 29.27 -47.96 -10.93
N ILE A 124 28.95 -49.13 -10.35
CA ILE A 124 27.79 -49.31 -9.47
C ILE A 124 27.97 -48.46 -8.21
N ASN A 125 29.14 -48.56 -7.56
CA ASN A 125 29.45 -47.77 -6.37
C ASN A 125 29.39 -46.26 -6.67
N LYS A 126 29.92 -45.83 -7.81
CA LYS A 126 29.86 -44.43 -8.24
C LYS A 126 28.43 -43.95 -8.49
N ALA A 127 27.58 -44.78 -9.11
CA ALA A 127 26.17 -44.47 -9.31
C ALA A 127 25.40 -44.38 -7.99
N MET A 128 25.63 -45.31 -7.06
CA MET A 128 25.03 -45.28 -5.73
C MET A 128 25.45 -44.03 -4.93
N LEU A 129 26.72 -43.64 -5.01
CA LEU A 129 27.20 -42.40 -4.37
C LEU A 129 26.52 -41.16 -4.97
N ALA A 130 26.40 -41.08 -6.30
CA ALA A 130 25.71 -39.98 -6.96
C ALA A 130 24.21 -39.92 -6.60
N GLU A 131 23.56 -41.07 -6.40
CA GLU A 131 22.16 -41.15 -5.95
C GLU A 131 21.99 -40.71 -4.49
N LEU A 132 22.90 -41.14 -3.60
CA LEU A 132 22.89 -40.69 -2.21
C LEU A 132 23.15 -39.19 -2.08
N GLU A 133 24.06 -38.63 -2.88
CA GLU A 133 24.29 -37.18 -2.95
C GLU A 133 23.04 -36.46 -3.44
N ALA A 134 22.40 -36.93 -4.52
CA ALA A 134 21.15 -36.35 -5.02
C ALA A 134 20.04 -36.37 -3.96
N LEU A 135 19.85 -37.49 -3.25
CA LEU A 135 18.84 -37.62 -2.20
C LEU A 135 19.13 -36.70 -1.00
N ARG A 136 20.41 -36.53 -0.62
CA ARG A 136 20.80 -35.60 0.45
C ARG A 136 20.51 -34.16 0.09
N GLU A 137 20.82 -33.75 -1.13
CA GLU A 137 20.53 -32.40 -1.63
C GLU A 137 19.03 -32.13 -1.69
N THR A 138 18.23 -33.09 -2.19
CA THR A 138 16.76 -32.96 -2.18
C THR A 138 16.23 -32.82 -0.76
N ARG A 139 16.68 -33.67 0.17
CA ARG A 139 16.20 -33.63 1.55
C ARG A 139 16.60 -32.35 2.27
N LEU A 140 17.78 -31.80 1.96
CA LEU A 140 18.22 -30.51 2.48
C LEU A 140 17.33 -29.38 1.97
N GLY A 141 16.98 -29.39 0.68
CA GLY A 141 16.00 -28.48 0.09
C GLY A 141 14.63 -28.55 0.78
N GLU A 142 14.11 -29.76 0.97
CA GLU A 142 12.83 -29.99 1.68
C GLU A 142 12.86 -29.43 3.11
N THR A 143 13.96 -29.63 3.85
CA THR A 143 14.09 -29.06 5.21
C THR A 143 14.13 -27.54 5.20
N THR A 144 14.81 -26.92 4.23
CA THR A 144 14.84 -25.46 4.11
C THR A 144 13.48 -24.88 3.72
N GLU A 145 12.73 -25.56 2.85
CA GLU A 145 11.36 -25.17 2.51
C GLU A 145 10.43 -25.30 3.74
N MET A 146 10.55 -26.39 4.51
CA MET A 146 9.79 -26.56 5.74
C MET A 146 10.10 -25.47 6.77
N ASP A 147 11.37 -25.12 6.97
CA ASP A 147 11.77 -24.04 7.87
C ASP A 147 11.21 -22.69 7.43
N ALA A 148 11.20 -22.42 6.11
CA ALA A 148 10.59 -21.22 5.54
C ALA A 148 9.06 -21.18 5.77
N ILE A 149 8.36 -22.29 5.54
CA ILE A 149 6.92 -22.40 5.81
C ILE A 149 6.62 -22.19 7.30
N LEU A 150 7.42 -22.80 8.18
CA LEU A 150 7.27 -22.61 9.63
C LEU A 150 7.50 -21.16 10.04
N ALA A 151 8.48 -20.48 9.44
CA ALA A 151 8.73 -19.06 9.68
C ALA A 151 7.55 -18.17 9.25
N GLU A 152 6.86 -18.50 8.14
CA GLU A 152 5.66 -17.79 7.70
C GLU A 152 4.41 -18.11 8.54
N LEU A 153 4.25 -19.35 9.00
CA LEU A 153 3.09 -19.77 9.81
C LEU A 153 3.15 -19.32 11.27
N THR A 154 4.36 -19.20 11.84
CA THR A 154 4.57 -18.79 13.23
C THR A 154 3.88 -17.44 13.59
N PRO A 155 4.04 -16.35 12.83
CA PRO A 155 3.37 -15.09 13.14
C PRO A 155 1.83 -15.21 13.03
N LEU A 156 1.32 -15.93 12.03
CA LEU A 156 -0.12 -16.14 11.87
C LEU A 156 -0.75 -16.91 13.05
N LEU A 157 -0.03 -17.88 13.61
CA LEU A 157 -0.46 -18.61 14.80
C LEU A 157 -0.43 -17.74 16.06
N GLN A 158 0.53 -16.81 16.16
CA GLN A 158 0.62 -15.88 17.29
C GLN A 158 -0.52 -14.85 17.27
N GLU A 159 -0.92 -14.37 16.10
CA GLU A 159 -2.08 -13.48 15.94
C GLU A 159 -3.39 -14.19 16.37
N VAL A 160 -3.62 -15.42 15.89
CA VAL A 160 -4.81 -16.21 16.27
C VAL A 160 -4.86 -16.54 17.76
N GLY A 161 -3.70 -16.73 18.41
CA GLY A 161 -3.61 -16.96 19.85
C GLY A 161 -3.79 -15.71 20.73
N GLN A 162 -3.69 -14.51 20.15
CA GLN A 162 -3.94 -13.24 20.84
C GLN A 162 -5.41 -12.81 20.79
N ASP A 163 -6.14 -13.31 19.79
CA ASP A 163 -7.58 -13.04 19.59
C ASP A 163 -8.50 -14.05 20.32
N ALA A 164 -7.95 -15.04 21.02
CA ALA A 164 -8.66 -16.08 21.80
C ALA A 164 -8.50 -15.87 23.32
#